data_AF-A0A553DR13-F1
#
_entry.id   AF-A0A553DR13-F1
#
_cell.length_a   1.000
_cell.length_b   1.000
_cell.length_c   1.000
_cell.angle_alpha   90.00
_cell.angle_beta   90.00
_cell.angle_gamma   90.00
#
_symmetry.space_group_name_H-M   'P 1'
#
loop_
_entity.id
_entity.type
_entity.pdbx_description
1 polymer ?
#
loop_
_entity_poly.entity_id
_entity_poly.type
_entity_poly.pdbx_seq_one_letter_code
_entity_poly.pdbx_strand_id
1 'polypeptide(L)'
;MKILKVILLITICFLFSCNKKHEQNDIEKSNDSIYVYNQNQTKKEDTVCLNEEKRAEKDIQSGKLVYFYFRGKTKMYRSNKEMKTLLSAYNIEIDSALVSCIPDLNGFKRNCYASKMRIAIENKYGNEFISTLRNLAEIQFVINNPNLVFKFEECDTTSRYPNTKNYSDYFKKPTEDFEKQFTYPNDYKFKSGKYYSSTQINFILDKSGKISNIETDCSFTDTENNKFAEYFKNEAVKFVKKTKWVPAKFKGINVNSEMHFLYFHK
;
A
#
# COMPACT_ATOMS: atom_id res chain seq x y z
N MET A 1 42.07 -37.06 30.58
CA MET A 1 40.86 -37.64 31.20
C MET A 1 39.76 -36.65 31.63
N LYS A 2 39.98 -35.32 31.64
CA LYS A 2 38.94 -34.33 32.03
C LYS A 2 38.15 -33.75 30.85
N ILE A 3 38.72 -33.70 29.65
CA ILE A 3 38.07 -33.11 28.45
C ILE A 3 37.04 -34.07 27.83
N LEU A 4 37.27 -35.39 27.90
CA LEU A 4 36.34 -36.40 27.35
C LEU A 4 35.02 -36.50 28.13
N LYS A 5 35.02 -36.14 29.43
CA LYS A 5 33.80 -36.11 30.26
C LYS A 5 32.92 -34.89 29.99
N VAL A 6 33.48 -33.79 29.49
CA VAL A 6 32.73 -32.56 29.18
C VAL A 6 31.99 -32.69 27.85
N ILE A 7 32.60 -33.36 26.86
CA ILE A 7 31.96 -33.61 25.56
C ILE A 7 30.77 -34.58 25.72
N LEU A 8 30.90 -35.61 26.56
CA LEU A 8 29.81 -36.57 26.81
C LEU A 8 28.60 -35.93 27.51
N LEU A 9 28.80 -34.90 28.35
CA LEU A 9 27.72 -34.20 29.05
C LEU A 9 26.92 -33.26 28.14
N ILE A 10 27.53 -32.69 27.10
CA ILE A 10 26.88 -31.73 26.20
C ILE A 10 25.99 -32.45 25.16
N THR A 11 26.32 -33.69 24.79
CA THR A 11 25.49 -34.50 23.87
C THR A 11 24.21 -35.08 24.50
N ILE A 12 24.11 -35.18 25.82
CA ILE A 12 22.92 -35.72 26.50
C ILE A 12 21.79 -34.67 26.62
N CYS A 13 22.12 -33.37 26.59
CA CYS A 13 21.11 -32.30 26.66
C CYS A 13 20.32 -32.08 25.36
N PHE A 14 20.75 -32.66 24.23
CA PHE A 14 20.04 -32.54 22.94
C PHE A 14 19.04 -33.68 22.66
N LEU A 15 18.94 -34.69 23.53
CA LEU A 15 18.05 -35.85 23.32
C LEU A 15 16.74 -35.80 24.13
N PHE A 16 16.46 -34.73 24.87
CA PHE A 16 15.22 -34.58 25.67
C PHE A 16 14.32 -33.40 25.27
N SER A 17 14.51 -32.82 24.08
CA SER A 17 13.60 -31.77 23.58
C SER A 17 12.91 -32.20 22.29
N CYS A 18 11.97 -33.15 22.40
CA CYS A 18 10.80 -33.26 21.52
C CYS A 18 9.88 -34.42 21.98
N ASN A 19 9.33 -34.32 23.19
CA ASN A 19 8.04 -34.95 23.48
C ASN A 19 6.97 -33.85 23.44
N LYS A 20 6.65 -33.40 22.23
CA LYS A 20 5.34 -32.79 22.00
C LYS A 20 4.35 -33.95 22.12
N LYS A 21 3.71 -34.08 23.28
CA LYS A 21 2.36 -34.63 23.31
C LYS A 21 1.60 -33.84 22.25
N HIS A 22 1.14 -34.52 21.21
CA HIS A 22 0.00 -34.04 20.47
C HIS A 22 -1.12 -33.96 21.50
N GLU A 23 -1.29 -32.80 22.14
CA GLU A 23 -2.61 -32.33 22.49
C GLU A 23 -3.33 -32.28 21.15
N GLN A 24 -4.03 -33.37 20.88
CA GLN A 24 -5.23 -33.35 20.09
C GLN A 24 -6.13 -32.39 20.87
N ASN A 25 -5.99 -31.10 20.58
CA ASN A 25 -7.06 -30.17 20.83
C ASN A 25 -8.22 -30.80 20.07
N ASP A 26 -9.13 -31.39 20.84
CA ASP A 26 -10.49 -31.58 20.38
C ASP A 26 -10.86 -30.25 19.76
N ILE A 27 -10.92 -30.26 18.43
CA ILE A 27 -11.69 -29.28 17.70
C ILE A 27 -13.09 -29.55 18.24
N GLU A 28 -13.46 -28.85 19.31
CA GLU A 28 -14.86 -28.53 19.56
C GLU A 28 -15.32 -28.00 18.21
N LYS A 29 -16.05 -28.86 17.49
CA LYS A 29 -16.83 -28.47 16.35
C LYS A 29 -17.77 -27.39 16.88
N SER A 30 -17.34 -26.14 16.82
CA SER A 30 -18.25 -25.02 16.90
C SER A 30 -19.13 -25.22 15.67
N ASN A 31 -20.33 -25.72 15.91
CA ASN A 31 -21.36 -25.81 14.89
C ASN A 31 -21.51 -24.41 14.31
N ASP A 32 -20.94 -24.22 13.12
CA ASP A 32 -21.06 -22.99 12.35
C ASP A 32 -22.56 -22.83 12.05
N SER A 33 -23.16 -21.81 12.66
CA SER A 33 -24.58 -21.44 12.63
C SER A 33 -25.58 -22.45 13.21
N ILE A 34 -26.09 -22.14 14.41
CA ILE A 34 -27.33 -22.75 14.94
C ILE A 34 -28.53 -21.96 14.38
N TYR A 35 -29.39 -22.61 13.59
CA TYR A 35 -30.74 -22.12 13.32
C TYR A 35 -31.60 -22.38 14.56
N VAL A 36 -32.03 -21.32 15.26
CA VAL A 36 -32.99 -21.47 16.36
C VAL A 36 -34.38 -21.65 15.75
N TYR A 37 -34.85 -22.91 15.69
CA TYR A 37 -36.23 -23.23 15.33
C TYR A 37 -37.13 -22.97 16.53
N ASN A 38 -37.88 -21.87 16.49
CA ASN A 38 -38.99 -21.66 17.41
C ASN A 38 -40.30 -21.81 16.63
N GLN A 39 -41.22 -22.62 17.15
CA GLN A 39 -42.29 -23.29 16.39
C GLN A 39 -43.28 -22.40 15.61
N ASN A 40 -43.15 -21.07 15.59
CA ASN A 40 -44.02 -20.21 14.77
C ASN A 40 -43.34 -18.99 14.11
N GLN A 41 -42.02 -18.76 14.24
CA GLN A 41 -41.31 -17.70 13.50
C GLN A 41 -39.83 -18.06 13.33
N THR A 42 -39.32 -18.03 12.09
CA THR A 42 -37.91 -18.27 11.77
C THR A 42 -37.05 -17.05 12.16
N LYS A 43 -36.68 -16.93 13.44
CA LYS A 43 -35.73 -15.89 13.86
C LYS A 43 -34.30 -16.37 13.56
N LYS A 44 -33.70 -15.81 12.52
CA LYS A 44 -32.27 -16.02 12.23
C LYS A 44 -31.46 -15.26 13.28
N GLU A 45 -30.59 -15.97 13.99
CA GLU A 45 -29.73 -15.39 15.03
C GLU A 45 -28.27 -15.70 14.70
N ASP A 46 -27.45 -14.66 14.62
CA ASP A 46 -26.03 -14.78 14.32
C ASP A 46 -25.26 -15.14 15.61
N THR A 47 -25.32 -16.42 15.94
CA THR A 47 -24.66 -16.98 17.13
C THR A 47 -23.13 -16.79 17.12
N VAL A 48 -22.51 -16.74 15.93
CA VAL A 48 -21.07 -16.49 15.78
C VAL A 48 -20.75 -15.07 16.22
N CYS A 49 -21.43 -14.08 15.65
CA CYS A 49 -21.23 -12.68 16.03
C CYS A 49 -21.53 -12.45 17.52
N LEU A 50 -22.62 -13.02 18.05
CA LEU A 50 -22.96 -12.86 19.47
C LEU A 50 -21.88 -13.43 20.41
N ASN A 51 -21.30 -14.58 20.07
CA ASN A 51 -20.22 -15.16 20.85
C ASN A 51 -18.93 -14.32 20.74
N GLU A 52 -18.62 -13.80 19.56
CA GLU A 52 -17.52 -12.87 19.35
C GLU A 52 -17.69 -11.58 20.16
N GLU A 53 -18.89 -10.99 20.20
CA GLU A 53 -19.18 -9.79 20.99
C GLU A 53 -19.01 -10.06 22.49
N LYS A 54 -19.55 -11.17 23.00
CA LYS A 54 -19.38 -11.58 24.41
C LYS A 54 -17.91 -11.78 24.77
N ARG A 55 -17.12 -12.38 23.88
CA ARG A 55 -15.67 -12.54 24.07
C ARG A 55 -14.98 -11.18 24.10
N ALA A 56 -15.33 -10.27 23.18
CA ALA A 56 -14.76 -8.94 23.15
C ALA A 56 -15.06 -8.17 24.45
N GLU A 57 -16.29 -8.25 24.95
CA GLU A 57 -16.69 -7.59 26.20
C GLU A 57 -15.89 -8.07 27.40
N LYS A 58 -15.67 -9.40 27.54
CA LYS A 58 -14.81 -9.96 28.60
C LYS A 58 -13.38 -9.45 28.51
N ASP A 59 -12.80 -9.46 27.31
CA ASP A 59 -11.44 -8.98 27.07
C ASP A 59 -11.32 -7.48 27.40
N ILE A 60 -12.28 -6.66 26.95
CA ILE A 60 -12.33 -5.22 27.24
C ILE A 60 -12.43 -4.97 28.76
N GLN A 61 -13.27 -5.72 29.47
CA GLN A 61 -13.41 -5.63 30.94
C GLN A 61 -12.11 -5.99 31.67
N SER A 62 -11.31 -6.92 31.12
CA SER A 62 -9.98 -7.26 31.65
C SER A 62 -8.89 -6.24 31.28
N GLY A 63 -9.23 -5.20 30.51
CA GLY A 63 -8.30 -4.17 30.05
C GLY A 63 -7.55 -4.51 28.77
N LYS A 64 -7.83 -5.66 28.16
CA LYS A 64 -7.22 -6.11 26.89
C LYS A 64 -7.83 -5.36 25.71
N LEU A 65 -6.98 -4.80 24.86
CA LEU A 65 -7.37 -4.16 23.61
C LEU A 65 -6.59 -4.77 22.44
N VAL A 66 -7.29 -5.06 21.34
CA VAL A 66 -6.71 -5.71 20.17
C VAL A 66 -7.05 -4.92 18.90
N TYR A 67 -6.04 -4.47 18.17
CA TYR A 67 -6.21 -3.87 16.85
C TYR A 67 -6.07 -4.92 15.76
N PHE A 68 -6.96 -4.88 14.77
CA PHE A 68 -6.97 -5.87 13.68
C PHE A 68 -6.42 -5.31 12.36
N TYR A 69 -5.44 -6.01 11.79
CA TYR A 69 -5.12 -5.88 10.37
C TYR A 69 -6.08 -6.71 9.53
N PHE A 70 -6.94 -6.04 8.78
CA PHE A 70 -7.79 -6.69 7.80
C PHE A 70 -6.99 -7.11 6.57
N ARG A 71 -7.03 -8.40 6.23
CA ARG A 71 -6.38 -9.01 5.07
C ARG A 71 -7.43 -9.41 4.02
N GLY A 72 -7.09 -9.31 2.74
CA GLY A 72 -8.02 -9.57 1.63
C GLY A 72 -7.94 -8.43 0.62
N LYS A 73 -9.10 -7.92 0.17
CA LYS A 73 -9.18 -6.80 -0.80
C LYS A 73 -8.82 -5.42 -0.21
N THR A 74 -8.35 -5.37 1.03
CA THR A 74 -7.96 -4.13 1.73
C THR A 74 -6.53 -3.73 1.35
N LYS A 75 -6.26 -2.41 1.32
CA LYS A 75 -4.90 -1.90 1.14
C LYS A 75 -4.02 -2.42 2.27
N MET A 76 -3.06 -3.26 1.95
CA MET A 76 -2.01 -3.62 2.90
C MET A 76 -1.08 -2.42 3.07
N TYR A 77 -1.00 -1.90 4.28
CA TYR A 77 -0.13 -0.78 4.60
C TYR A 77 1.32 -1.26 4.76
N ARG A 78 2.24 -0.67 4.01
CA ARG A 78 3.69 -0.95 4.14
C ARG A 78 4.21 -0.55 5.53
N SER A 79 3.55 0.42 6.17
CA SER A 79 3.83 0.93 7.52
C SER A 79 3.36 0.03 8.68
N ASN A 80 2.95 -1.22 8.43
CA ASN A 80 2.43 -2.08 9.51
C ASN A 80 3.47 -2.38 10.60
N LYS A 81 4.77 -2.38 10.28
CA LYS A 81 5.83 -2.54 11.29
C LYS A 81 5.87 -1.33 12.24
N GLU A 82 5.79 -0.13 11.69
CA GLU A 82 5.76 1.13 12.43
C GLU A 82 4.47 1.24 13.26
N MET A 83 3.32 0.91 12.65
CA MET A 83 2.03 0.89 13.35
C MET A 83 2.04 -0.07 14.55
N LYS A 84 2.65 -1.25 14.41
CA LYS A 84 2.82 -2.20 15.52
C LYS A 84 3.61 -1.60 16.68
N THR A 85 4.68 -0.88 16.38
CA THR A 85 5.51 -0.23 17.38
C THR A 85 4.70 0.85 18.12
N LEU A 86 3.94 1.67 17.38
CA LEU A 86 3.08 2.71 17.95
C LEU A 86 1.98 2.14 18.84
N LEU A 87 1.25 1.12 18.39
CA LEU A 87 0.17 0.49 19.18
C LEU A 87 0.68 -0.19 20.45
N SER A 88 1.86 -0.81 20.41
CA SER A 88 2.46 -1.48 21.57
C SER A 88 2.72 -0.50 22.72
N ALA A 89 3.04 0.76 22.43
CA ALA A 89 3.24 1.79 23.46
C ALA A 89 1.97 2.11 24.26
N TYR A 90 0.79 1.72 23.76
CA TYR A 90 -0.50 1.88 24.43
C TYR A 90 -1.06 0.55 24.96
N ASN A 91 -0.23 -0.50 25.01
CA ASN A 91 -0.62 -1.87 25.35
C ASN A 91 -1.79 -2.40 24.50
N ILE A 92 -1.80 -2.05 23.21
CA ILE A 92 -2.78 -2.56 22.24
C ILE A 92 -2.12 -3.69 21.46
N GLU A 93 -2.65 -4.91 21.60
CA GLU A 93 -2.22 -6.08 20.86
C GLU A 93 -2.62 -5.98 19.39
N ILE A 94 -2.00 -6.80 18.56
CA ILE A 94 -2.33 -6.88 17.13
C ILE A 94 -2.75 -8.29 16.79
N ASP A 95 -3.85 -8.37 16.05
CA ASP A 95 -4.32 -9.59 15.39
C ASP A 95 -4.70 -9.27 13.93
N SER A 96 -5.22 -10.25 13.20
CA SER A 96 -5.65 -10.10 11.83
C SER A 96 -6.97 -10.80 11.56
N ALA A 97 -7.77 -10.21 10.69
CA ALA A 97 -9.06 -10.72 10.27
C ALA A 97 -9.12 -10.75 8.74
N LEU A 98 -9.83 -11.74 8.18
CA LEU A 98 -10.07 -11.79 6.74
C LEU A 98 -11.29 -10.95 6.37
N VAL A 99 -11.18 -10.24 5.26
CA VAL A 99 -12.31 -9.57 4.61
C VAL A 99 -12.69 -10.40 3.39
N SER A 100 -13.92 -10.91 3.40
CA SER A 100 -14.48 -11.68 2.30
C SER A 100 -14.97 -10.77 1.17
N CYS A 101 -14.86 -11.24 -0.08
CA CYS A 101 -15.44 -10.59 -1.26
C CYS A 101 -16.95 -10.90 -1.41
N ILE A 102 -17.49 -11.82 -0.62
CA ILE A 102 -18.90 -12.17 -0.64
C ILE A 102 -19.62 -11.24 0.34
N PRO A 103 -20.71 -10.55 -0.04
CA PRO A 103 -21.50 -9.77 0.89
C PRO A 103 -21.90 -10.57 2.13
N ASP A 104 -22.10 -9.89 3.26
CA ASP A 104 -22.65 -10.54 4.43
C ASP A 104 -24.07 -11.03 4.12
N LEU A 105 -24.41 -12.23 4.59
CA LEU A 105 -25.77 -12.76 4.46
C LEU A 105 -26.72 -11.90 5.31
N ASN A 106 -27.93 -11.63 4.82
CA ASN A 106 -28.91 -10.85 5.57
C ASN A 106 -29.10 -11.40 7.00
N GLY A 107 -28.83 -10.55 7.99
CA GLY A 107 -28.92 -10.89 9.42
C GLY A 107 -27.63 -11.42 10.04
N PHE A 108 -26.56 -11.59 9.26
CA PHE A 108 -25.25 -12.02 9.74
C PHE A 108 -24.21 -10.91 9.58
N LYS A 109 -23.28 -10.80 10.51
CA LYS A 109 -22.18 -9.84 10.51
C LYS A 109 -20.87 -10.59 10.69
N ARG A 110 -19.84 -10.19 9.94
CA ARG A 110 -18.49 -10.75 10.12
C ARG A 110 -17.63 -9.86 11.00
N ASN A 111 -16.62 -10.47 11.63
CA ASN A 111 -15.58 -9.77 12.39
C ASN A 111 -16.14 -8.91 13.55
N CYS A 112 -17.16 -9.39 14.24
CA CYS A 112 -17.82 -8.66 15.33
C CYS A 112 -16.88 -8.38 16.50
N TYR A 113 -15.97 -9.32 16.81
CA TYR A 113 -14.94 -9.11 17.82
C TYR A 113 -14.03 -7.93 17.46
N ALA A 114 -13.54 -7.87 16.21
CA ALA A 114 -12.67 -6.80 15.73
C ALA A 114 -13.39 -5.43 15.75
N SER A 115 -14.68 -5.41 15.41
CA SER A 115 -15.52 -4.22 15.48
C SER A 115 -15.66 -3.69 16.92
N LYS A 116 -15.99 -4.57 17.88
CA LYS A 116 -16.09 -4.20 19.30
C LYS A 116 -14.76 -3.70 19.86
N MET A 117 -13.65 -4.35 19.51
CA MET A 117 -12.32 -3.92 19.94
C MET A 117 -11.94 -2.54 19.38
N ARG A 118 -12.27 -2.27 18.11
CA ARG A 118 -12.06 -0.95 17.52
C ARG A 118 -12.84 0.13 18.30
N ILE A 119 -14.11 -0.10 18.57
CA ILE A 119 -14.97 0.83 19.34
C ILE A 119 -14.38 1.06 20.73
N ALA A 120 -13.90 0.01 21.40
CA ALA A 120 -13.29 0.13 22.71
C ALA A 120 -12.00 0.99 22.70
N ILE A 121 -11.16 0.82 21.66
CA ILE A 121 -9.96 1.66 21.45
C ILE A 121 -10.35 3.13 21.23
N GLU A 122 -11.33 3.39 20.35
CA GLU A 122 -11.80 4.75 20.04
C GLU A 122 -12.47 5.41 21.25
N ASN A 123 -13.25 4.68 22.04
CA ASN A 123 -13.83 5.19 23.29
C ASN A 123 -12.76 5.56 24.33
N LYS A 124 -11.65 4.80 24.39
CA LYS A 124 -10.58 5.03 25.36
C LYS A 124 -9.66 6.18 24.97
N TYR A 125 -9.33 6.33 23.68
CA TYR A 125 -8.30 7.24 23.21
C TYR A 125 -8.80 8.34 22.26
N GLY A 126 -10.07 8.31 21.87
CA GLY A 126 -10.70 9.22 20.92
C GLY A 126 -10.85 8.63 19.52
N ASN A 127 -11.87 9.10 18.79
CA ASN A 127 -12.26 8.60 17.47
C ASN A 127 -11.14 8.71 16.41
N GLU A 128 -10.26 9.72 16.54
CA GLU A 128 -9.15 9.95 15.62
C GLU A 128 -7.84 9.24 16.04
N PHE A 129 -7.86 8.46 17.11
CA PHE A 129 -6.64 7.84 17.62
C PHE A 129 -5.99 6.90 16.59
N ILE A 130 -6.78 5.98 16.02
CA ILE A 130 -6.29 4.99 15.05
C ILE A 130 -5.83 5.67 13.74
N SER A 131 -6.59 6.67 13.26
CA SER A 131 -6.24 7.41 12.03
C SER A 131 -4.93 8.20 12.23
N THR A 132 -4.77 8.82 13.40
CA THR A 132 -3.55 9.54 13.80
C THR A 132 -2.35 8.61 13.87
N LEU A 133 -2.44 7.48 14.57
CA LEU A 133 -1.36 6.51 14.64
C LEU A 133 -1.01 5.95 13.26
N ARG A 134 -2.00 5.72 12.40
CA ARG A 134 -1.74 5.29 11.02
C ARG A 134 -0.97 6.35 10.24
N ASN A 135 -1.33 7.62 10.38
CA ASN A 135 -0.61 8.70 9.70
C ASN A 135 0.84 8.81 10.18
N LEU A 136 1.07 8.67 11.49
CA LEU A 136 2.40 8.65 12.08
C LEU A 136 3.21 7.43 11.61
N ALA A 137 2.60 6.25 11.52
CA ALA A 137 3.25 5.04 11.02
C ALA A 137 3.72 5.22 9.57
N GLU A 138 2.89 5.79 8.70
CA GLU A 138 3.24 6.09 7.31
C GLU A 138 4.40 7.10 7.21
N ILE A 139 4.39 8.15 8.04
CA ILE A 139 5.49 9.12 8.14
C ILE A 139 6.80 8.44 8.59
N GLN A 140 6.75 7.63 9.65
CA GLN A 140 7.91 6.90 10.16
C GLN A 140 8.44 5.93 9.10
N PHE A 141 7.56 5.25 8.36
CA PHE A 141 7.93 4.36 7.30
C PHE A 141 8.74 5.07 6.21
N VAL A 142 8.30 6.26 5.77
CA VAL A 142 9.06 7.07 4.79
C VAL A 142 10.43 7.45 5.33
N ILE A 143 10.51 7.92 6.58
CA ILE A 143 11.76 8.32 7.22
C ILE A 143 12.74 7.14 7.30
N ASN A 144 12.24 5.95 7.64
CA ASN A 144 13.03 4.73 7.76
C ASN A 144 13.45 4.13 6.41
N ASN A 145 12.81 4.54 5.31
CA ASN A 145 13.07 4.03 3.97
C ASN A 145 13.43 5.18 3.00
N PRO A 146 14.51 5.94 3.28
CA PRO A 146 14.81 7.19 2.59
C PRO A 146 15.16 7.05 1.11
N ASN A 147 15.40 5.82 0.65
CA ASN A 147 15.77 5.48 -0.73
C ASN A 147 14.63 4.79 -1.49
N LEU A 148 13.50 4.50 -0.84
CA LEU A 148 12.35 3.90 -1.50
C LEU A 148 11.84 4.83 -2.60
N VAL A 149 11.60 4.24 -3.77
CA VAL A 149 10.96 4.92 -4.90
C VAL A 149 9.47 4.64 -4.82
N PHE A 150 8.69 5.71 -4.70
CA PHE A 150 7.23 5.66 -4.68
C PHE A 150 6.67 5.69 -6.08
N LYS A 151 5.57 4.97 -6.30
CA LYS A 151 4.81 5.10 -7.54
C LYS A 151 4.18 6.48 -7.62
N PHE A 152 3.92 6.93 -8.85
CA PHE A 152 3.36 8.24 -9.10
C PHE A 152 2.04 8.48 -8.33
N GLU A 153 1.17 7.47 -8.25
CA GLU A 153 -0.15 7.52 -7.61
C GLU A 153 -0.12 7.33 -6.09
N GLU A 154 1.00 6.88 -5.53
CA GLU A 154 1.15 6.72 -4.08
C GLU A 154 1.42 8.06 -3.38
N CYS A 155 1.95 9.03 -4.13
CA CYS A 155 2.35 10.34 -3.62
C CYS A 155 1.15 11.30 -3.48
N ASP A 156 1.34 12.37 -2.71
CA ASP A 156 0.40 13.46 -2.51
C ASP A 156 0.04 14.11 -3.86
N THR A 157 -1.22 14.54 -4.00
CA THR A 157 -1.77 15.19 -5.20
C THR A 157 -1.33 16.65 -5.29
N THR A 158 -0.02 16.84 -5.46
CA THR A 158 0.63 18.14 -5.66
C THR A 158 1.26 18.17 -7.04
N SER A 159 1.25 19.33 -7.70
CA SER A 159 1.88 19.42 -9.02
C SER A 159 3.39 19.24 -8.90
N ARG A 160 3.94 18.40 -9.79
CA ARG A 160 5.37 18.10 -9.87
C ARG A 160 6.07 18.89 -10.97
N TYR A 161 5.32 19.76 -11.66
CA TYR A 161 5.84 20.65 -12.69
C TYR A 161 6.01 22.08 -12.12
N PRO A 162 7.12 22.79 -12.41
CA PRO A 162 7.37 24.10 -11.83
C PRO A 162 6.29 25.13 -12.19
N ASN A 163 6.12 26.12 -11.31
CA ASN A 163 5.23 27.29 -11.52
C ASN A 163 3.76 26.94 -11.82
N THR A 164 3.28 25.80 -11.34
CA THR A 164 1.87 25.40 -11.46
C THR A 164 1.21 25.36 -10.09
N LYS A 165 -0.08 25.67 -10.04
CA LYS A 165 -0.80 25.79 -8.76
C LYS A 165 -1.50 24.49 -8.39
N ASN A 166 -2.00 23.75 -9.38
CA ASN A 166 -2.85 22.59 -9.15
C ASN A 166 -2.25 21.33 -9.78
N TYR A 167 -2.54 20.17 -9.17
CA TYR A 167 -2.12 18.86 -9.68
C TYR A 167 -2.55 18.60 -11.12
N SER A 168 -3.73 19.09 -11.53
CA SER A 168 -4.23 18.97 -12.90
C SER A 168 -3.33 19.64 -13.94
N ASP A 169 -2.64 20.72 -13.57
CA ASP A 169 -1.82 21.49 -14.50
C ASP A 169 -0.61 20.68 -14.99
N TYR A 170 -0.13 19.75 -14.16
CA TYR A 170 0.94 18.81 -14.50
C TYR A 170 0.62 18.00 -15.77
N PHE A 171 -0.64 17.65 -16.02
CA PHE A 171 -0.99 16.80 -17.17
C PHE A 171 -1.05 17.57 -18.50
N LYS A 172 -0.96 18.90 -18.46
CA LYS A 172 -1.10 19.76 -19.64
C LYS A 172 0.14 20.61 -19.90
N LYS A 173 0.66 21.27 -18.86
CA LYS A 173 1.72 22.27 -18.97
C LYS A 173 3.05 21.74 -19.51
N PRO A 174 3.56 20.57 -19.10
CA PRO A 174 4.79 20.03 -19.67
C PRO A 174 4.68 19.84 -21.18
N THR A 175 3.56 19.31 -21.65
CA THR A 175 3.28 19.10 -23.09
C THR A 175 3.22 20.43 -23.83
N GLU A 176 2.46 21.41 -23.32
CA GLU A 176 2.38 22.75 -23.93
C GLU A 176 3.74 23.45 -24.04
N ASP A 177 4.59 23.33 -23.02
CA ASP A 177 5.89 23.97 -23.00
C ASP A 177 6.90 23.24 -23.87
N PHE A 178 6.84 21.91 -23.93
CA PHE A 178 7.63 21.11 -24.88
C PHE A 178 7.30 21.50 -26.32
N GLU A 179 6.01 21.62 -26.66
CA GLU A 179 5.57 21.97 -28.02
C GLU A 179 6.07 23.33 -28.51
N LYS A 180 6.23 24.31 -27.63
CA LYS A 180 6.71 25.65 -28.01
C LYS A 180 8.17 25.67 -28.45
N GLN A 181 8.96 24.69 -28.00
CA GLN A 181 10.39 24.60 -28.32
C GLN A 181 10.70 23.44 -29.30
N PHE A 182 9.76 22.52 -29.49
CA PHE A 182 9.96 21.37 -30.37
C PHE A 182 9.72 21.74 -31.84
N THR A 183 10.65 21.35 -32.70
CA THR A 183 10.54 21.53 -34.16
C THR A 183 10.44 20.17 -34.83
N TYR A 184 9.45 19.99 -35.71
CA TYR A 184 9.31 18.77 -36.48
C TYR A 184 10.35 18.71 -37.61
N PRO A 185 10.94 17.54 -37.91
CA PRO A 185 11.76 17.35 -39.10
C PRO A 185 10.98 17.69 -40.38
N ASN A 186 11.65 18.28 -41.37
CA ASN A 186 10.99 18.79 -42.59
C ASN A 186 10.20 17.73 -43.37
N ASP A 187 10.63 16.48 -43.33
CA ASP A 187 10.04 15.33 -44.03
C ASP A 187 9.21 14.43 -43.09
N TYR A 188 8.86 14.91 -41.90
CA TYR A 188 7.95 14.22 -40.98
C TYR A 188 6.55 14.08 -41.58
N LYS A 189 6.01 12.85 -41.54
CA LYS A 189 4.63 12.56 -41.95
C LYS A 189 3.68 12.80 -40.78
N PHE A 190 2.93 13.88 -40.85
CA PHE A 190 1.91 14.19 -39.84
C PHE A 190 0.76 13.19 -39.87
N LYS A 191 0.03 13.14 -38.75
CA LYS A 191 -1.09 12.24 -38.54
C LYS A 191 -2.07 12.22 -39.72
N SER A 192 -2.34 11.02 -40.24
CA SER A 192 -3.33 10.76 -41.29
C SER A 192 -4.53 9.89 -40.82
N GLY A 193 -4.51 9.38 -39.57
CA GLY A 193 -5.47 8.40 -39.06
C GLY A 193 -6.04 8.70 -37.67
N LYS A 194 -6.66 7.71 -37.01
CA LYS A 194 -7.27 7.88 -35.67
C LYS A 194 -6.24 7.97 -34.54
N TYR A 195 -5.18 7.16 -34.63
CA TYR A 195 -4.16 7.02 -33.60
C TYR A 195 -3.09 8.11 -33.70
N TYR A 196 -2.44 8.42 -32.57
CA TYR A 196 -1.34 9.36 -32.50
C TYR A 196 -0.01 8.60 -32.40
N SER A 197 1.01 9.10 -33.09
CA SER A 197 2.40 8.79 -32.75
C SER A 197 2.73 9.41 -31.39
N SER A 198 3.64 8.83 -30.63
CA SER A 198 3.97 9.30 -29.29
C SER A 198 5.44 9.13 -28.94
N THR A 199 5.91 9.98 -28.02
CA THR A 199 7.19 9.84 -27.34
C THR A 199 6.93 9.87 -25.83
N GLN A 200 7.47 8.88 -25.14
CA GLN A 200 7.31 8.67 -23.72
C GLN A 200 8.68 8.66 -23.05
N ILE A 201 8.77 9.33 -21.89
CA ILE A 201 9.93 9.29 -21.01
C ILE A 201 9.47 8.86 -19.62
N ASN A 202 10.00 7.74 -19.13
CA ASN A 202 9.90 7.36 -17.72
C ASN A 202 11.22 7.72 -17.02
N PHE A 203 11.15 8.21 -15.78
CA PHE A 203 12.35 8.54 -15.02
C PHE A 203 12.08 8.52 -13.53
N ILE A 204 13.14 8.44 -12.73
CA ILE A 204 13.07 8.65 -11.29
C ILE A 204 13.43 10.09 -10.99
N LEU A 205 12.54 10.78 -10.25
CA LEU A 205 12.81 12.07 -9.63
C LEU A 205 13.08 11.83 -8.15
N ASP A 206 14.30 12.11 -7.71
CA ASP A 206 14.66 11.94 -6.31
C ASP A 206 14.13 13.09 -5.43
N LYS A 207 14.17 12.89 -4.12
CA LYS A 207 13.71 13.87 -3.12
C LYS A 207 14.47 15.21 -3.13
N SER A 208 15.62 15.28 -3.81
CA SER A 208 16.41 16.50 -4.02
C SER A 208 16.07 17.21 -5.34
N GLY A 209 15.29 16.58 -6.21
CA GLY A 209 14.94 17.08 -7.54
C GLY A 209 15.89 16.62 -8.65
N LYS A 210 16.80 15.69 -8.37
CA LYS A 210 17.70 15.13 -9.38
C LYS A 210 16.99 13.99 -10.12
N ILE A 211 17.25 13.91 -11.42
CA ILE A 211 16.69 12.88 -12.31
C ILE A 211 17.70 11.74 -12.49
N SER A 212 17.21 10.51 -12.46
CA SER A 212 17.97 9.30 -12.84
C SER A 212 17.08 8.29 -13.57
N ASN A 213 17.68 7.19 -14.03
CA ASN A 213 16.99 6.03 -14.62
C ASN A 213 16.01 6.44 -15.74
N ILE A 214 16.49 7.24 -16.69
CA ILE A 214 15.70 7.70 -17.82
C ILE A 214 15.52 6.53 -18.79
N GLU A 215 14.27 6.19 -19.07
CA GLU A 215 13.85 5.24 -20.09
C GLU A 215 13.00 5.96 -21.13
N THR A 216 13.21 5.65 -22.39
CA THR A 216 12.57 6.36 -23.50
C THR A 216 11.91 5.39 -24.46
N ASP A 217 10.67 5.67 -24.82
CA ASP A 217 9.97 4.97 -25.88
C ASP A 217 9.42 5.95 -26.91
N CYS A 218 9.32 5.51 -28.15
CA CYS A 218 8.78 6.31 -29.24
C CYS A 218 8.06 5.39 -30.22
N SER A 219 6.82 5.72 -30.52
CA SER A 219 5.97 4.96 -31.43
C SER A 219 5.45 5.87 -32.53
N PHE A 220 5.45 5.37 -33.77
CA PHE A 220 4.90 6.09 -34.92
C PHE A 220 3.79 5.29 -35.59
N THR A 221 2.73 5.97 -35.98
CA THR A 221 1.67 5.37 -36.80
C THR A 221 2.12 5.17 -38.24
N ASP A 222 2.97 6.07 -38.75
CA ASP A 222 3.60 5.97 -40.06
C ASP A 222 5.02 5.41 -39.90
N THR A 223 5.30 4.27 -40.53
CA THR A 223 6.59 3.60 -40.40
C THR A 223 7.75 4.37 -41.04
N GLU A 224 7.50 5.29 -41.99
CA GLU A 224 8.54 6.16 -42.55
C GLU A 224 9.14 7.10 -41.49
N ASN A 225 8.36 7.44 -40.46
CA ASN A 225 8.81 8.31 -39.38
C ASN A 225 9.73 7.60 -38.37
N ASN A 226 9.86 6.27 -38.42
CA ASN A 226 10.75 5.53 -37.51
C ASN A 226 12.19 6.03 -37.55
N LYS A 227 12.64 6.59 -38.69
CA LYS A 227 13.95 7.23 -38.83
C LYS A 227 14.17 8.43 -37.91
N PHE A 228 13.10 9.05 -37.40
CA PHE A 228 13.16 10.18 -36.46
C PHE A 228 13.07 9.76 -34.99
N ALA A 229 12.92 8.48 -34.67
CA ALA A 229 12.73 8.01 -33.29
C ALA A 229 13.78 8.59 -32.33
N GLU A 230 15.04 8.55 -32.73
CA GLU A 230 16.15 9.03 -31.91
C GLU A 230 16.14 10.56 -31.75
N TYR A 231 15.69 11.32 -32.76
CA TYR A 231 15.51 12.76 -32.67
C TYR A 231 14.44 13.12 -31.62
N PHE A 232 13.26 12.51 -31.72
CA PHE A 232 12.15 12.76 -30.78
C PHE A 232 12.53 12.38 -29.34
N LYS A 233 13.16 11.22 -29.15
CA LYS A 233 13.65 10.78 -27.84
C LYS A 233 14.66 11.78 -27.27
N ASN A 234 15.64 12.22 -28.06
CA ASN A 234 16.66 13.16 -27.59
C ASN A 234 16.09 14.52 -27.22
N GLU A 235 15.17 15.07 -28.01
CA GLU A 235 14.50 16.34 -27.67
C GLU A 235 13.66 16.22 -26.39
N ALA A 236 12.92 15.13 -26.24
CA ALA A 236 12.15 14.86 -25.02
C ALA A 236 13.05 14.69 -23.79
N VAL A 237 14.18 13.97 -23.91
CA VAL A 237 15.17 13.83 -22.82
C VAL A 237 15.79 15.18 -22.45
N LYS A 238 16.15 16.01 -23.44
CA LYS A 238 16.67 17.36 -23.19
C LYS A 238 15.67 18.21 -22.41
N PHE A 239 14.39 18.16 -22.79
CA PHE A 239 13.33 18.87 -22.07
C PHE A 239 13.20 18.38 -20.62
N VAL A 240 13.10 17.07 -20.42
CA VAL A 240 12.97 16.47 -19.07
C VAL A 240 14.16 16.85 -18.19
N LYS A 241 15.40 16.76 -18.69
CA LYS A 241 16.61 17.11 -17.94
C LYS A 241 16.73 18.61 -17.62
N LYS A 242 16.26 19.49 -18.51
CA LYS A 242 16.30 20.95 -18.32
C LYS A 242 15.21 21.44 -17.36
N THR A 243 14.10 20.72 -17.28
CA THR A 243 12.96 21.07 -16.44
C THR A 243 13.31 20.95 -14.96
N LYS A 244 13.03 21.99 -14.19
CA LYS A 244 13.18 22.00 -12.73
C LYS A 244 11.94 21.38 -12.08
N TRP A 245 11.83 20.05 -12.14
CA TRP A 245 10.71 19.33 -11.54
C TRP A 245 10.66 19.56 -10.02
N VAL A 246 9.44 19.60 -9.49
CA VAL A 246 9.20 19.69 -8.05
C VAL A 246 9.16 18.26 -7.50
N PRO A 247 10.00 17.90 -6.51
CA PRO A 247 9.98 16.57 -5.92
C PRO A 247 8.58 16.17 -5.44
N ALA A 248 8.23 14.90 -5.65
CA ALA A 248 6.98 14.37 -5.10
C ALA A 248 7.02 14.36 -3.58
N LYS A 249 5.85 14.51 -2.97
CA LYS A 249 5.67 14.39 -1.53
C LYS A 249 4.83 13.18 -1.20
N PHE A 250 5.12 12.55 -0.07
CA PHE A 250 4.25 11.57 0.56
C PHE A 250 4.05 12.02 2.00
N LYS A 251 2.79 12.31 2.39
CA LYS A 251 2.47 12.86 3.70
C LYS A 251 3.28 14.13 4.01
N GLY A 252 3.49 14.97 3.01
CA GLY A 252 4.24 16.23 3.11
C GLY A 252 5.76 16.10 3.09
N ILE A 253 6.32 14.88 3.09
CA ILE A 253 7.77 14.64 3.05
C ILE A 253 8.22 14.42 1.61
N ASN A 254 9.30 15.07 1.17
CA ASN A 254 9.87 14.81 -0.15
C ASN A 254 10.38 13.37 -0.26
N VAL A 255 10.00 12.67 -1.32
CA VAL A 255 10.38 11.27 -1.57
C VAL A 255 10.95 11.09 -2.98
N ASN A 256 11.61 9.96 -3.21
CA ASN A 256 11.95 9.56 -4.57
C ASN A 256 10.68 9.01 -5.23
N SER A 257 10.43 9.36 -6.48
CA SER A 257 9.21 8.96 -7.18
C SER A 257 9.43 8.62 -8.64
N GLU A 258 8.67 7.65 -9.12
CA GLU A 258 8.46 7.42 -10.55
C GLU A 258 7.73 8.61 -11.18
N MET A 259 8.25 9.06 -12.32
CA MET A 259 7.72 10.16 -13.12
C MET A 259 7.57 9.73 -14.56
N HIS A 260 6.59 10.34 -15.24
CA HIS A 260 6.27 10.05 -16.62
C HIS A 260 5.96 11.33 -17.39
N PHE A 261 6.61 11.50 -18.54
CA PHE A 261 6.30 12.53 -19.53
C PHE A 261 5.87 11.86 -20.83
N LEU A 262 4.70 12.26 -21.34
CA LEU A 262 4.13 11.76 -22.58
C LEU A 262 3.84 12.92 -23.53
N TYR A 263 4.39 12.82 -24.73
CA TYR A 263 4.12 13.72 -25.83
C TYR A 263 3.40 12.97 -26.95
N PHE A 264 2.21 13.44 -27.32
CA PHE A 264 1.53 12.99 -28.53
C PHE A 264 1.95 13.88 -29.70
N HIS A 265 2.42 13.27 -30.78
CA HIS A 265 2.87 14.02 -31.95
C HIS A 265 1.65 14.56 -32.72
N LYS A 266 1.86 15.64 -33.48
CA LYS A 266 0.85 16.26 -34.33
C LYS A 266 0.50 15.40 -35.55
#